data_AF-A0A6P2A2B8-F1
#
_entry.id   AF-A0A6P2A2B8-F1
#
_cell.length_a   1.000
_cell.length_b   1.000
_cell.length_c   1.000
_cell.angle_alpha   90.00
_cell.angle_beta   90.00
_cell.angle_gamma   90.00
#
_symmetry.space_group_name_H-M   'P 1'
#
loop_
_entity.id
_entity.type
_entity.pdbx_description
1 polymer ?
#
loop_
_entity_poly.entity_id
_entity_poly.type
_entity_poly.pdbx_seq_one_letter_code
_entity_poly.pdbx_strand_id
1 'polypeptide(L)' 'HRNCILMNIQDIETAGFSEHQRVTVQGDAGKLEDVEIICVDIRAGAAMMFYPEVNVIFKAKIDQRSGTPAYKRVPVFVAS' A
#
# COMPACT_ATOMS: atom_id res chain seq x y z
N HIS A 1 -8.32 -9.62 -8.57
CA HIS A 1 -8.38 -8.33 -7.88
C HIS A 1 -6.97 -7.78 -7.79
N ARG A 2 -6.66 -6.64 -8.41
CA ARG A 2 -5.30 -6.05 -8.38
C ARG A 2 -5.23 -4.68 -7.68
N ASN A 3 -6.37 -4.00 -7.49
CA ASN A 3 -6.44 -2.73 -6.76
C ASN A 3 -6.82 -2.97 -5.29
N CYS A 4 -5.91 -3.55 -4.52
CA CYS A 4 -6.09 -3.78 -3.10
C CYS A 4 -4.84 -3.48 -2.30
N ILE A 5 -5.05 -3.17 -1.02
CA ILE A 5 -4.04 -3.05 0.01
C ILE A 5 -4.26 -4.14 1.05
N LEU A 6 -3.21 -4.92 1.28
CA LEU A 6 -3.16 -5.99 2.25
C LEU A 6 -2.72 -5.38 3.58
N MET A 7 -3.56 -5.48 4.61
CA MET A 7 -3.32 -4.88 5.93
C MET A 7 -3.50 -5.90 7.05
N ASN A 8 -2.80 -5.70 8.16
CA ASN A 8 -3.04 -6.47 9.38
C ASN A 8 -4.36 -6.04 10.03
N ILE A 9 -5.06 -6.98 10.67
CA ILE A 9 -6.32 -6.72 11.36
C ILE A 9 -6.22 -5.61 12.42
N GLN A 10 -5.12 -5.56 13.18
CA GLN A 10 -4.92 -4.55 14.24
C GLN A 10 -4.82 -3.15 13.66
N ASP A 11 -4.16 -2.99 12.50
CA ASP A 11 -4.03 -1.69 11.82
C ASP A 11 -5.40 -1.25 11.26
N ILE A 12 -6.17 -2.18 10.70
CA ILE A 12 -7.53 -1.94 10.20
C ILE A 12 -8.42 -1.43 11.35
N GLU A 13 -8.47 -2.17 12.46
CA GLU A 13 -9.30 -1.83 13.62
C GLU A 13 -8.87 -0.52 14.28
N THR A 14 -7.56 -0.32 14.47
CA THR A 14 -7.01 0.90 15.11
C THR A 14 -7.29 2.14 14.27
N ALA A 15 -7.27 2.00 12.94
CA ALA A 15 -7.61 3.09 12.01
C ALA A 15 -9.12 3.29 11.83
N GLY A 16 -9.96 2.45 12.44
CA GLY A 16 -11.42 2.52 12.31
C GLY A 16 -11.94 2.09 10.93
N PHE A 17 -11.17 1.28 10.21
CA PHE A 17 -11.57 0.74 8.91
C PHE A 17 -12.27 -0.61 9.04
N SER A 18 -12.82 -1.08 7.92
CA SER A 18 -13.44 -2.41 7.79
C SER A 18 -12.81 -3.21 6.65
N GLU A 19 -12.87 -4.53 6.75
CA GLU A 19 -12.51 -5.41 5.64
C GLU A 19 -13.37 -5.10 4.41
N HIS A 20 -12.78 -5.15 3.21
CA HIS A 20 -13.38 -4.78 1.92
C HIS A 20 -13.76 -3.30 1.76
N GLN A 21 -13.47 -2.44 2.74
CA GLN A 21 -13.65 -1.01 2.60
C GLN A 21 -12.78 -0.45 1.46
N ARG A 22 -13.31 0.52 0.71
CA ARG A 22 -12.57 1.30 -0.28
C ARG A 22 -11.89 2.47 0.40
N VAL A 23 -10.61 2.63 0.14
CA VAL A 23 -9.76 3.67 0.73
C VAL A 23 -8.89 4.34 -0.33
N THR A 24 -8.38 5.51 0.03
CA THR A 24 -7.30 6.18 -0.67
C THR A 24 -5.96 5.82 -0.03
N VAL A 25 -5.02 5.35 -0.83
CA VAL A 25 -3.62 5.13 -0.42
C VAL A 25 -2.76 6.23 -1.03
N GLN A 26 -2.10 7.01 -0.19
CA GLN A 26 -1.24 8.11 -0.60
C GLN A 26 0.22 7.83 -0.24
N GLY A 27 1.11 7.95 -1.22
CA GLY A 27 2.56 7.93 -1.01
C GLY A 27 3.17 9.31 -1.26
N ASP A 28 4.48 9.34 -1.46
CA ASP A 28 5.24 10.58 -1.68
C ASP A 28 5.02 11.20 -3.06
N ALA A 29 4.64 10.40 -4.06
CA ALA A 29 4.51 10.84 -5.45
C ALA A 29 3.07 11.07 -5.91
N GLY A 30 2.09 10.55 -5.17
CA GLY A 30 0.69 10.60 -5.58
C GLY A 30 -0.21 9.76 -4.68
N LYS A 31 -1.44 9.55 -5.14
CA LYS A 31 -2.46 8.75 -4.44
C LYS A 31 -3.16 7.78 -5.40
N LEU A 32 -3.67 6.68 -4.85
CA LEU A 32 -4.55 5.72 -5.50
C LEU A 32 -5.87 5.71 -4.74
N GLU A 33 -6.96 5.87 -5.48
CA GLU A 33 -8.32 5.84 -4.96
C GLU A 33 -8.97 4.47 -5.22
N ASP A 34 -10.10 4.22 -4.57
CA ASP A 34 -10.88 2.97 -4.70
C ASP A 34 -10.09 1.68 -4.43
N VAL A 35 -9.07 1.76 -3.56
CA VAL A 35 -8.25 0.61 -3.16
C VAL A 35 -9.01 -0.21 -2.14
N GLU A 36 -9.16 -1.51 -2.38
CA GLU A 36 -9.85 -2.41 -1.45
C GLU A 36 -8.94 -2.85 -0.30
N ILE A 37 -9.39 -2.74 0.94
CA ILE A 37 -8.72 -3.36 2.09
C ILE A 37 -8.96 -4.87 2.07
N ILE A 38 -7.88 -5.64 2.13
CA ILE A 38 -7.90 -7.10 2.30
C ILE A 38 -7.14 -7.43 3.59
N CYS A 39 -7.80 -8.10 4.54
CA CYS A 39 -7.19 -8.50 5.78
C CYS A 39 -6.27 -9.71 5.58
N VAL A 40 -5.03 -9.64 6.06
CA VAL A 40 -4.07 -10.74 6.03
C VAL A 40 -3.19 -10.77 7.26
N ASP A 41 -2.63 -11.95 7.56
CA ASP A 41 -1.64 -12.12 8.63
C ASP A 41 -0.24 -11.65 8.17
N ILE A 42 -0.07 -10.32 8.13
CA ILE A 42 1.23 -9.66 7.96
C ILE A 42 1.60 -8.90 9.23
N ARG A 43 2.87 -8.50 9.36
CA ARG A 43 3.33 -7.71 10.50
C ARG A 43 2.52 -6.40 10.61
N ALA A 44 1.96 -6.13 11.80
CA ALA A 44 1.31 -4.85 12.10
C ALA A 44 2.27 -3.65 11.87
N GLY A 45 1.72 -2.54 11.39
CA GLY A 45 2.45 -1.37 10.91
C GLY A 45 3.08 -1.55 9.53
N ALA A 46 2.76 -2.63 8.81
CA ALA A 46 3.15 -2.83 7.43
C ALA A 46 1.93 -3.12 6.56
N ALA A 47 1.99 -2.71 5.30
CA ALA A 47 0.99 -3.00 4.29
C ALA A 47 1.66 -3.45 3.00
N MET A 48 0.94 -4.24 2.20
CA MET A 48 1.43 -4.71 0.91
C MET A 48 0.44 -4.35 -0.20
N MET A 49 0.98 -4.00 -1.37
CA MET A 49 0.22 -3.73 -2.58
C MET A 49 0.95 -4.34 -3.79
N PHE A 50 0.22 -4.56 -4.87
CA PHE A 50 0.76 -5.21 -6.07
C PHE A 50 1.29 -4.21 -7.11
N TYR A 51 2.32 -4.63 -7.84
CA TYR A 51 2.87 -3.92 -9.01
C TYR A 51 2.12 -4.39 -10.27
N PRO A 52 1.88 -3.53 -11.28
CA PRO A 52 2.36 -2.14 -11.48
C PRO A 52 1.49 -1.03 -10.89
N GLU A 53 0.37 -1.35 -10.24
CA GLU A 53 -0.66 -0.39 -9.84
C GLU A 53 -0.11 0.71 -8.90
N VAL A 54 0.83 0.35 -8.02
CA VAL A 54 1.49 1.26 -7.07
C VAL A 54 2.44 2.29 -7.68
N ASN A 55 2.79 2.20 -8.97
CA ASN A 55 3.71 3.16 -9.59
C ASN A 55 3.20 4.61 -9.57
N VAL A 56 1.90 4.80 -9.32
CA VAL A 56 1.28 6.12 -9.19
C VAL A 56 1.59 6.79 -7.85
N ILE A 57 1.83 6.02 -6.77
CA ILE A 57 1.95 6.56 -5.42
C ILE A 57 3.38 6.78 -4.95
N PHE A 58 4.39 6.23 -5.64
CA PHE A 58 5.79 6.50 -5.33
C PHE A 58 6.67 6.66 -6.57
N LYS A 59 7.71 7.49 -6.47
CA LYS A 59 8.72 7.63 -7.53
C LYS A 59 9.80 6.59 -7.36
N ALA A 60 9.88 5.64 -8.29
CA ALA A 60 10.95 4.67 -8.31
C ALA A 60 12.30 5.31 -8.72
N LYS A 61 13.19 5.58 -7.76
CA LYS A 61 14.64 5.67 -7.93
C LYS A 61 15.13 4.27 -8.29
N ILE A 62 15.33 4.04 -9.58
CA ILE A 62 15.97 2.84 -10.08
C ILE A 62 17.39 2.82 -9.50
N ASP A 63 17.72 1.80 -8.71
CA ASP A 63 19.10 1.53 -8.34
C ASP A 63 19.83 1.05 -9.60
N GLN A 64 20.70 1.91 -10.13
CA GLN A 64 21.43 1.67 -11.38
C GLN A 64 22.39 0.46 -11.29
N ARG A 65 22.66 -0.07 -10.09
CA ARG A 65 23.66 -1.12 -9.87
C ARG A 65 23.07 -2.53 -9.94
N SER A 66 21.79 -2.71 -9.65
CA SER A 66 21.17 -4.04 -9.57
C SER A 66 20.01 -4.29 -10.55
N GLY A 67 19.59 -3.28 -11.33
CA GLY A 67 18.47 -3.39 -12.27
C GLY A 67 17.13 -3.76 -11.62
N THR A 68 17.07 -3.78 -10.30
CA THR A 68 15.92 -4.13 -9.48
C THR A 68 15.43 -2.85 -8.81
N PRO A 69 14.11 -2.58 -8.78
CA PRO A 69 13.59 -1.45 -8.01
C PRO A 69 14.01 -1.59 -6.54
N ALA A 70 14.80 -0.65 -6.03
CA ALA A 70 15.23 -0.61 -4.65
C ALA A 70 14.08 -0.10 -3.76
N TYR A 71 13.04 -0.91 -3.61
CA TYR A 71 11.84 -0.52 -2.88
C TYR A 71 11.36 -1.68 -2.01
N LYS A 72 12.07 -1.94 -0.92
CA LYS A 72 11.58 -2.89 0.08
C LYS A 72 10.52 -2.26 0.99
N ARG A 73 10.54 -0.93 1.20
CA ARG A 73 9.65 -0.21 2.13
C ARG A 73 9.51 1.27 1.73
N VAL A 74 8.29 1.77 1.58
CA VAL A 74 7.95 3.20 1.34
C VAL A 74 6.88 3.59 2.36
N PRO A 75 6.99 4.76 3.02
CA PRO A 75 5.91 5.25 3.88
C PRO A 75 4.69 5.60 3.03
N VAL A 76 3.52 5.15 3.48
CA VAL A 76 2.22 5.48 2.87
C VAL A 76 1.25 5.91 3.95
N PHE A 77 0.26 6.71 3.56
CA PHE A 77 -0.86 7.13 4.36
C PHE A 77 -2.14 6.53 3.77
N VAL A 78 -2.99 5.97 4.63
CA VAL A 78 -4.27 5.35 4.23
C VAL A 78 -5.40 6.15 4.84
N ALA A 79 -6.36 6.57 4.01
CA ALA A 79 -7.50 7.38 4.42
C ALA A 79 -8.78 6.87 3.76
N SER A 80 -9.92 7.04 4.41
CA SER A 80 -11.25 6.82 3.84
C SER A 80 -11.51 7.73 2.65
#